data_AF-A0AAE8L3F0-F1
#
_entry.id   AF-A0AAE8L3F0-F1
#
_cell.length_a   1.000
_cell.length_b   1.000
_cell.length_c   1.000
_cell.angle_alpha   90.00
_cell.angle_beta   90.00
_cell.angle_gamma   90.00
#
_symmetry.space_group_name_H-M   'P 1'
#
loop_
_entity.id
_entity.type
_entity.pdbx_description
1 polymer ?
#
loop_
_entity_poly.entity_id
_entity_poly.type
_entity_poly.pdbx_seq_one_letter_code
_entity_poly.pdbx_strand_id
1 'polypeptide(L)'
;MNEIAIKRHSFDLAKNRLKEFSEKTEAELEIDKVRTDGGLLGLGDHKVTGYELNRRLETIQKHFIAVNTTNNKVIKEFRAVYNALDVLDKDYITSIVANVKAIEKTSNDVRVQQGTLKQHNEKLANQQSKLDAHQAEIEKNVANISKIVVALKVFKEKLEGYKHLTDIDKIWNDCKSIQNEIRVVSDSITKFSKKTTEDIATANNKNKALSDQVNRDILTLRNEAKSFKEFFSDLSEKLESTANLLDSQIPVIKEIDSFTEQLKKLTHIDDVDAMWDDINKATEKFTTVENILLNIEADVLQVQKHLEEIDSFVAVLSGYTHLQDIDNMWDDLDICKKNIEKINANIQTQQNELNSLATTSKNHTDSIDALSKKMAAAEEYAVDSRNLITKLETFREEVSALNHLMEVDEIWKQAGEHQTRINRVEQECRANTDKLSGISHLDDVDGMWNNVEEHTSKLIKCEKRDEELADAIQKNKEEVNENIAEAVRTANAAIETLTKKVKYAYWIAGGTVGLAIIEMILLLV
;
A
#
# COMPACT_ATOMS: atom_id res chain seq x y z
N MET A 1 -78.26 41.37 9.07
CA MET A 1 -79.53 41.35 9.83
C MET A 1 -80.43 42.40 9.23
N ASN A 2 -81.73 42.16 9.15
CA ASN A 2 -82.69 43.16 8.68
C ASN A 2 -83.32 43.84 9.90
N GLU A 3 -83.26 45.17 9.98
CA GLU A 3 -83.89 45.92 11.07
C GLU A 3 -85.41 45.92 10.89
N ILE A 4 -86.12 45.28 11.83
CA ILE A 4 -87.58 45.33 11.86
C ILE A 4 -87.99 46.64 12.56
N ALA A 5 -88.19 47.68 11.76
CA ALA A 5 -88.52 49.02 12.24
C ALA A 5 -89.97 49.11 12.76
N ILE A 6 -90.16 48.93 14.07
CA ILE A 6 -91.47 48.93 14.74
C ILE A 6 -92.08 50.34 14.73
N LYS A 7 -93.24 50.51 14.08
CA LYS A 7 -93.90 51.83 13.90
C LYS A 7 -94.89 52.13 15.02
N ARG A 8 -94.58 53.13 15.86
CA ARG A 8 -95.39 53.53 17.04
C ARG A 8 -96.74 54.18 16.74
N HIS A 9 -96.88 54.80 15.57
CA HIS A 9 -97.94 55.78 15.30
C HIS A 9 -99.39 55.31 15.52
N SER A 10 -99.73 54.06 15.14
CA SER A 10 -101.11 53.56 15.20
C SER A 10 -101.65 53.42 16.63
N PHE A 11 -100.80 52.95 17.55
CA PHE A 11 -101.18 52.69 18.93
C PHE A 11 -101.35 53.98 19.73
N ASP A 12 -100.38 54.89 19.62
CA ASP A 12 -100.43 56.19 20.30
C ASP A 12 -101.59 57.06 19.77
N LEU A 13 -101.91 56.99 18.47
CA LEU A 13 -103.09 57.66 17.88
C LEU A 13 -104.41 57.16 18.47
N ALA A 14 -104.59 55.84 18.58
CA ALA A 14 -105.81 55.26 19.14
C ALA A 14 -105.95 55.53 20.64
N LYS A 15 -104.85 55.44 21.39
CA LYS A 15 -104.78 55.81 22.81
C LYS A 15 -105.25 57.24 23.05
N ASN A 16 -104.80 58.19 22.23
CA ASN A 16 -105.18 59.59 22.36
C ASN A 16 -106.68 59.82 22.06
N ARG A 17 -107.23 59.20 21.02
CA ARG A 17 -108.68 59.28 20.73
C ARG A 17 -109.56 58.73 21.86
N LEU A 18 -109.13 57.64 22.48
CA LEU A 18 -109.85 57.05 23.62
C LEU A 18 -109.83 57.97 24.85
N LYS A 19 -108.70 58.63 25.11
CA LYS A 19 -108.60 59.67 26.13
C LYS A 19 -109.55 60.83 25.83
N GLU A 20 -109.47 61.39 24.62
CA GLU A 20 -110.37 62.47 24.17
C GLU A 20 -111.85 62.08 24.26
N PHE A 21 -112.20 60.80 24.09
CA PHE A 21 -113.57 60.32 24.27
C PHE A 21 -113.97 60.25 25.74
N SER A 22 -113.12 59.69 26.61
CA SER A 22 -113.40 59.53 28.04
C SER A 22 -113.50 60.86 28.80
N GLU A 23 -112.87 61.93 28.30
CA GLU A 23 -112.88 63.26 28.90
C GLU A 23 -114.10 64.12 28.50
N LYS A 24 -115.07 63.57 27.76
CA LYS A 24 -116.32 64.28 27.40
C LYS A 24 -117.37 64.12 28.49
N THR A 25 -117.84 65.25 29.02
CA THR A 25 -118.95 65.31 29.99
C THR A 25 -120.27 64.81 29.39
N GLU A 26 -121.12 64.25 30.25
CA GLU A 26 -122.46 63.77 29.88
C GLU A 26 -123.37 64.92 29.42
N ALA A 27 -124.35 64.60 28.57
CA ALA A 27 -125.38 65.54 28.15
C ALA A 27 -126.62 65.35 29.02
N GLU A 28 -127.11 66.43 29.63
CA GLU A 28 -128.28 66.41 30.49
C GLU A 28 -129.57 66.28 29.65
N LEU A 29 -130.23 65.12 29.75
CA LEU A 29 -131.40 64.75 28.93
C LEU A 29 -132.73 64.93 29.68
N GLU A 30 -132.98 66.12 30.23
CA GLU A 30 -134.26 66.41 30.90
C GLU A 30 -135.43 66.47 29.91
N ILE A 31 -136.60 65.97 30.32
CA ILE A 31 -137.87 66.12 29.62
C ILE A 31 -138.89 66.64 30.63
N ASP A 32 -139.03 67.97 30.71
CA ASP A 32 -139.96 68.62 31.62
C ASP A 32 -141.43 68.36 31.22
N LYS A 33 -142.33 68.37 32.21
CA LYS A 33 -143.72 67.90 32.05
C LYS A 33 -144.58 68.86 31.20
N VAL A 34 -145.68 68.37 30.64
CA VAL A 34 -146.76 69.26 30.16
C VAL A 34 -147.47 69.91 31.35
N ARG A 35 -148.11 71.06 31.15
CA ARG A 35 -148.95 71.68 32.18
C ARG A 35 -150.21 70.83 32.38
N THR A 36 -150.60 70.65 33.64
CA THR A 36 -151.84 69.96 34.04
C THR A 36 -152.93 70.92 34.50
N ASP A 37 -152.57 72.13 34.90
CA ASP A 37 -153.44 73.06 35.62
C ASP A 37 -153.67 74.33 34.79
N GLY A 38 -154.91 74.82 34.73
CA GLY A 38 -155.33 75.85 33.78
C GLY A 38 -156.49 76.71 34.27
N GLY A 39 -156.50 77.98 33.85
CA GLY A 39 -157.48 78.99 34.27
C GLY A 39 -156.88 80.05 35.20
N LEU A 40 -157.69 81.06 35.54
CA LEU A 40 -157.27 82.13 36.44
C LEU A 40 -157.04 81.55 37.85
N LEU A 41 -155.85 81.76 38.40
CA LEU A 41 -155.37 81.16 39.66
C LEU A 41 -155.27 79.62 39.68
N GLY A 42 -155.28 78.95 38.51
CA GLY A 42 -155.06 77.50 38.40
C GLY A 42 -156.23 76.62 38.87
N LEU A 43 -157.42 77.18 39.05
CA LEU A 43 -158.62 76.47 39.50
C LEU A 43 -159.33 75.73 38.35
N GLY A 44 -158.65 74.77 37.71
CA GLY A 44 -159.20 73.93 36.66
C GLY A 44 -158.16 73.07 35.93
N ASP A 45 -158.61 72.05 35.20
CA ASP A 45 -157.75 71.18 34.40
C ASP A 45 -157.30 71.88 33.10
N HIS A 46 -156.00 71.88 32.80
CA HIS A 46 -155.49 72.27 31.49
C HIS A 46 -155.61 71.12 30.48
N LYS A 47 -156.38 71.36 29.42
CA LYS A 47 -156.44 70.43 28.28
C LYS A 47 -155.18 70.58 27.43
N VAL A 48 -154.19 69.74 27.72
CA VAL A 48 -152.90 69.62 27.00
C VAL A 48 -153.13 69.73 25.49
N THR A 49 -152.57 70.77 24.89
CA THR A 49 -152.77 71.05 23.47
C THR A 49 -151.90 70.16 22.59
N GLY A 50 -152.32 69.94 21.34
CA GLY A 50 -151.49 69.27 20.34
C GLY A 50 -150.14 69.98 20.11
N TYR A 51 -150.07 71.30 20.33
CA TYR A 51 -148.83 72.06 20.29
C TYR A 51 -147.87 71.69 21.43
N GLU A 52 -148.37 71.61 22.67
CA GLU A 52 -147.56 71.20 23.83
C GLU A 52 -147.08 69.75 23.70
N LEU A 53 -147.96 68.84 23.26
CA LEU A 53 -147.60 67.46 23.00
C LEU A 53 -146.53 67.34 21.90
N ASN A 54 -146.70 68.07 20.79
CA ASN A 54 -145.71 68.10 19.70
C ASN A 54 -144.36 68.68 20.16
N ARG A 55 -144.35 69.72 21.00
CA ARG A 55 -143.12 70.29 21.57
C ARG A 55 -142.38 69.31 22.50
N ARG A 56 -143.11 68.49 23.27
CA ARG A 56 -142.50 67.39 24.05
C ARG A 56 -142.01 66.26 23.16
N LEU A 57 -142.75 65.91 22.11
CA LEU A 57 -142.32 64.91 21.12
C LEU A 57 -141.05 65.37 20.37
N GLU A 58 -140.95 66.65 20.00
CA GLU A 58 -139.75 67.24 19.39
C GLU A 58 -138.54 67.18 20.34
N THR A 59 -138.77 67.41 21.65
CA THR A 59 -137.73 67.27 22.69
C THR A 59 -137.27 65.82 22.81
N ILE A 60 -138.20 64.88 22.90
CA ILE A 60 -137.94 63.43 22.93
C ILE A 60 -137.18 62.97 21.66
N GLN A 61 -137.55 63.48 20.48
CA GLN A 61 -136.86 63.20 19.23
C GLN A 61 -135.42 63.74 19.23
N LYS A 62 -135.18 64.95 19.73
CA LYS A 62 -133.83 65.50 19.91
C LYS A 62 -132.99 64.62 20.84
N HIS A 63 -133.57 64.13 21.94
CA HIS A 63 -132.89 63.21 22.87
C HIS A 63 -132.57 61.87 22.21
N PHE A 64 -133.50 61.26 21.46
CA PHE A 64 -133.21 60.04 20.69
C PHE A 64 -132.11 60.26 19.63
N ILE A 65 -132.10 61.41 18.94
CA ILE A 65 -131.03 61.78 18.00
C ILE A 65 -129.69 61.94 18.73
N ALA A 66 -129.67 62.55 19.91
CA ALA A 66 -128.47 62.70 20.73
C ALA A 66 -127.93 61.35 21.25
N VAL A 67 -128.81 60.48 21.76
CA VAL A 67 -128.47 59.11 22.21
C VAL A 67 -127.94 58.29 21.04
N ASN A 68 -128.60 58.29 19.88
CA ASN A 68 -128.14 57.58 18.69
C ASN A 68 -126.79 58.12 18.18
N THR A 69 -126.60 59.44 18.20
CA THR A 69 -125.33 60.09 17.84
C THR A 69 -124.20 59.69 18.79
N THR A 70 -124.48 59.63 20.09
CA THR A 70 -123.51 59.20 21.12
C THR A 70 -123.17 57.73 20.98
N ASN A 71 -124.17 56.85 20.80
CA ASN A 71 -123.95 55.42 20.59
C ASN A 71 -123.13 55.14 19.31
N ASN A 72 -123.37 55.90 18.23
CA ASN A 72 -122.54 55.82 17.02
C ASN A 72 -121.10 56.35 17.22
N LYS A 73 -120.85 57.26 18.17
CA LYS A 73 -119.49 57.65 18.57
C LYS A 73 -118.83 56.53 19.39
N VAL A 74 -119.54 55.99 20.40
CA VAL A 74 -119.10 54.84 21.22
C VAL A 74 -118.66 53.67 20.34
N ILE A 75 -119.47 53.28 19.35
CA ILE A 75 -119.15 52.19 18.40
C ILE A 75 -117.91 52.49 17.53
N LYS A 76 -117.67 53.76 17.18
CA LYS A 76 -116.48 54.18 16.43
C LYS A 76 -115.22 54.12 17.28
N GLU A 77 -115.28 54.56 18.54
CA GLU A 77 -114.11 54.50 19.42
C GLU A 77 -113.80 53.07 19.87
N PHE A 78 -114.80 52.21 20.13
CA PHE A 78 -114.55 50.77 20.35
C PHE A 78 -113.91 50.09 19.13
N ARG A 79 -114.24 50.53 17.90
CA ARG A 79 -113.53 50.07 16.68
C ARG A 79 -112.08 50.59 16.64
N ALA A 80 -111.80 51.78 17.18
CA ALA A 80 -110.43 52.27 17.35
C ALA A 80 -109.65 51.46 18.40
N VAL A 81 -110.27 51.06 19.52
CA VAL A 81 -109.67 50.10 20.49
C VAL A 81 -109.28 48.81 19.77
N TYR A 82 -110.23 48.20 19.07
CA TYR A 82 -110.04 46.91 18.40
C TYR A 82 -108.89 46.97 17.38
N ASN A 83 -108.89 47.99 16.52
CA ASN A 83 -107.83 48.18 15.53
C ASN A 83 -106.45 48.43 16.16
N ALA A 84 -106.38 49.06 17.33
CA ALA A 84 -105.12 49.27 18.04
C ALA A 84 -104.56 47.97 18.64
N LEU A 85 -105.43 47.10 19.15
CA LEU A 85 -105.07 45.77 19.65
C LEU A 85 -104.67 44.83 18.50
N ASP A 86 -105.38 44.87 17.38
CA ASP A 86 -105.07 44.10 16.16
C ASP A 86 -103.69 44.47 15.56
N VAL A 87 -103.31 45.75 15.58
CA VAL A 87 -101.96 46.20 15.18
C VAL A 87 -100.89 45.82 16.22
N LEU A 88 -101.22 45.86 17.51
CA LEU A 88 -100.30 45.42 18.57
C LEU A 88 -99.96 43.92 18.43
N ASP A 89 -100.97 43.08 18.18
CA ASP A 89 -100.79 41.65 17.92
C ASP A 89 -99.95 41.40 16.66
N LYS A 90 -100.39 41.94 15.51
CA LYS A 90 -99.74 41.69 14.21
C LYS A 90 -98.32 42.21 14.11
N ASP A 91 -98.05 43.44 14.53
CA ASP A 91 -96.73 44.05 14.34
C ASP A 91 -95.81 43.82 15.54
N TYR A 92 -96.27 44.09 16.78
CA TYR A 92 -95.39 44.06 17.95
C TYR A 92 -95.14 42.64 18.45
N ILE A 93 -96.19 41.84 18.66
CA ILE A 93 -96.03 40.49 19.20
C ILE A 93 -95.26 39.62 18.19
N THR A 94 -95.57 39.70 16.89
CA THR A 94 -94.77 39.04 15.83
C THR A 94 -93.30 39.47 15.85
N SER A 95 -93.00 40.77 15.97
CA SER A 95 -91.61 41.27 16.03
C SER A 95 -90.86 40.79 17.28
N ILE A 96 -91.54 40.76 18.43
CA ILE A 96 -90.98 40.24 19.69
C ILE A 96 -90.71 38.73 19.55
N VAL A 97 -91.64 37.94 19.02
CA VAL A 97 -91.46 36.51 18.77
C VAL A 97 -90.33 36.23 17.77
N ALA A 98 -90.18 37.04 16.73
CA ALA A 98 -89.07 36.94 15.78
C ALA A 98 -87.72 37.20 16.45
N ASN A 99 -87.64 38.25 17.29
CA ASN A 99 -86.43 38.57 18.04
C ASN A 99 -86.09 37.49 19.08
N VAL A 100 -87.08 36.96 19.80
CA VAL A 100 -86.89 35.86 20.76
C VAL A 100 -86.36 34.60 20.05
N LYS A 101 -86.88 34.24 18.87
CA LYS A 101 -86.35 33.13 18.07
C LYS A 101 -84.92 33.37 17.56
N ALA A 102 -84.57 34.62 17.23
CA ALA A 102 -83.19 34.97 16.87
C ALA A 102 -82.22 34.84 18.08
N ILE A 103 -82.66 35.24 19.27
CA ILE A 103 -81.92 35.08 20.53
C ILE A 103 -81.80 33.58 20.90
N GLU A 104 -82.88 32.81 20.76
CA GLU A 104 -82.88 31.35 20.98
C GLU A 104 -81.88 30.64 20.05
N LYS A 105 -81.87 30.98 18.76
CA LYS A 105 -80.86 30.45 17.83
C LYS A 105 -79.45 30.83 18.28
N THR A 106 -79.21 32.12 18.57
CA THR A 106 -77.89 32.61 19.00
C THR A 106 -77.41 31.90 20.27
N SER A 107 -78.30 31.67 21.24
CA SER A 107 -78.00 30.95 22.48
C SER A 107 -77.65 29.47 22.23
N ASN A 108 -78.32 28.82 21.27
CA ASN A 108 -77.98 27.46 20.85
C ASN A 108 -76.63 27.41 20.11
N ASP A 109 -76.36 28.35 19.21
CA ASP A 109 -75.08 28.45 18.49
C ASP A 109 -73.92 28.66 19.48
N VAL A 110 -74.08 29.54 20.49
CA VAL A 110 -73.12 29.75 21.59
C VAL A 110 -72.92 28.47 22.42
N ARG A 111 -74.00 27.74 22.75
CA ARG A 111 -73.91 26.47 23.50
C ARG A 111 -73.15 25.39 22.73
N VAL A 112 -73.28 25.34 21.40
CA VAL A 112 -72.46 24.46 20.54
C VAL A 112 -71.00 24.89 20.57
N GLN A 113 -70.70 26.19 20.40
CA GLN A 113 -69.33 26.70 20.46
C GLN A 113 -68.64 26.44 21.81
N GLN A 114 -69.36 26.54 22.93
CA GLN A 114 -68.84 26.17 24.26
C GLN A 114 -68.47 24.68 24.34
N GLY A 115 -69.25 23.79 23.72
CA GLY A 115 -68.92 22.37 23.60
C GLY A 115 -67.64 22.13 22.80
N THR A 116 -67.48 22.81 21.66
CA THR A 116 -66.27 22.76 20.84
C THR A 116 -65.04 23.30 21.59
N LEU A 117 -65.17 24.44 22.28
CA LEU A 117 -64.12 25.02 23.14
C LEU A 117 -63.67 24.05 24.25
N LYS A 118 -64.60 23.35 24.90
CA LYS A 118 -64.26 22.32 25.90
C LYS A 118 -63.41 21.19 25.28
N GLN A 119 -63.78 20.70 24.09
CA GLN A 119 -63.01 19.68 23.38
C GLN A 119 -61.60 20.18 22.95
N HIS A 120 -61.45 21.46 22.62
CA HIS A 120 -60.13 22.05 22.36
C HIS A 120 -59.27 22.13 23.63
N ASN A 121 -59.84 22.55 24.76
CA ASN A 121 -59.12 22.57 26.04
C ASN A 121 -58.72 21.16 26.51
N GLU A 122 -59.59 20.16 26.32
CA GLU A 122 -59.27 18.75 26.60
C GLU A 122 -58.14 18.23 25.70
N LYS A 123 -58.09 18.64 24.42
CA LYS A 123 -56.97 18.33 23.52
C LYS A 123 -55.67 19.02 23.96
N LEU A 124 -55.72 20.30 24.32
CA LEU A 124 -54.55 21.06 24.80
C LEU A 124 -53.97 20.46 26.08
N ALA A 125 -54.79 20.07 27.05
CA ALA A 125 -54.34 19.39 28.27
C ALA A 125 -53.64 18.06 27.96
N ASN A 126 -54.19 17.26 27.03
CA ASN A 126 -53.57 16.03 26.55
C ASN A 126 -52.27 16.27 25.75
N GLN A 127 -52.12 17.42 25.09
CA GLN A 127 -50.87 17.81 24.44
C GLN A 127 -49.80 18.23 25.46
N GLN A 128 -50.18 19.01 26.48
CA GLN A 128 -49.26 19.40 27.56
C GLN A 128 -48.70 18.17 28.28
N SER A 129 -49.57 17.23 28.69
CA SER A 129 -49.13 15.99 29.36
C SER A 129 -48.17 15.13 28.53
N LYS A 130 -48.17 15.26 27.19
CA LYS A 130 -47.18 14.61 26.31
C LYS A 130 -45.86 15.38 26.25
N LEU A 131 -45.90 16.71 26.23
CA LEU A 131 -44.70 17.54 26.32
C LEU A 131 -43.98 17.31 27.66
N ASP A 132 -44.73 17.25 28.76
CA ASP A 132 -44.18 16.97 30.11
C ASP A 132 -43.49 15.58 30.16
N ALA A 133 -44.08 14.58 29.50
CA ALA A 133 -43.48 13.24 29.38
C ALA A 133 -42.20 13.23 28.54
N HIS A 134 -42.20 13.88 27.37
CA HIS A 134 -41.01 13.99 26.52
C HIS A 134 -39.89 14.82 27.18
N GLN A 135 -40.22 15.83 27.99
CA GLN A 135 -39.24 16.58 28.78
C GLN A 135 -38.50 15.65 29.76
N ALA A 136 -39.22 14.77 30.46
CA ALA A 136 -38.60 13.77 31.35
C ALA A 136 -37.74 12.73 30.59
N GLU A 137 -38.11 12.37 29.36
CA GLU A 137 -37.29 11.52 28.48
C GLU A 137 -36.00 12.24 28.04
N ILE A 138 -36.09 13.52 27.68
CA ILE A 138 -34.94 14.37 27.32
C ILE A 138 -33.97 14.50 28.48
N GLU A 139 -34.45 14.79 29.70
CA GLU A 139 -33.62 14.91 30.90
C GLU A 139 -32.87 13.59 31.21
N LYS A 140 -33.57 12.44 31.10
CA LYS A 140 -32.98 11.11 31.23
C LYS A 140 -31.89 10.86 30.18
N ASN A 141 -32.10 11.30 28.94
CA ASN A 141 -31.13 11.16 27.86
C ASN A 141 -29.90 12.07 28.07
N VAL A 142 -30.09 13.33 28.47
CA VAL A 142 -28.99 14.26 28.84
C VAL A 142 -28.16 13.71 30.00
N ALA A 143 -28.80 13.12 31.02
CA ALA A 143 -28.11 12.47 32.13
C ALA A 143 -27.31 11.23 31.70
N ASN A 144 -27.74 10.50 30.66
CA ASN A 144 -27.01 9.37 30.12
C ASN A 144 -25.84 9.80 29.20
N ILE A 145 -26.04 10.81 28.35
CA ILE A 145 -24.97 11.42 27.54
C ILE A 145 -23.85 11.94 28.47
N SER A 146 -24.21 12.58 29.59
CA SER A 146 -23.25 13.06 30.59
C SER A 146 -22.38 11.94 31.17
N LYS A 147 -22.95 10.75 31.43
CA LYS A 147 -22.18 9.57 31.89
C LYS A 147 -21.24 9.05 30.80
N ILE A 148 -21.69 9.03 29.54
CA ILE A 148 -20.88 8.60 28.39
C ILE A 148 -19.68 9.56 28.21
N VAL A 149 -19.88 10.88 28.29
CA VAL A 149 -18.80 11.88 28.21
C VAL A 149 -17.77 11.69 29.33
N VAL A 150 -18.19 11.40 30.55
CA VAL A 150 -17.29 11.09 31.68
C VAL A 150 -16.48 9.80 31.42
N ALA A 151 -17.13 8.74 30.92
CA ALA A 151 -16.44 7.49 30.57
C ALA A 151 -15.42 7.67 29.43
N LEU A 152 -15.79 8.41 28.38
CA LEU A 152 -14.89 8.76 27.27
C LEU A 152 -13.70 9.60 27.72
N LYS A 153 -13.89 10.52 28.69
CA LYS A 153 -12.78 11.29 29.29
C LYS A 153 -11.78 10.38 30.00
N VAL A 154 -12.25 9.45 30.83
CA VAL A 154 -11.40 8.46 31.52
C VAL A 154 -10.70 7.52 30.52
N PHE A 155 -11.35 7.17 29.41
CA PHE A 155 -10.72 6.39 28.34
C PHE A 155 -9.61 7.17 27.62
N LYS A 156 -9.85 8.45 27.30
CA LYS A 156 -8.84 9.36 26.74
C LYS A 156 -7.63 9.52 27.68
N GLU A 157 -7.88 9.75 28.97
CA GLU A 157 -6.82 9.88 30.00
C GLU A 157 -5.97 8.59 30.11
N LYS A 158 -6.58 7.41 29.91
CA LYS A 158 -5.84 6.13 29.81
C LYS A 158 -5.01 6.03 28.53
N LEU A 159 -5.54 6.43 27.37
CA LEU A 159 -4.79 6.43 26.10
C LEU A 159 -3.57 7.34 26.17
N GLU A 160 -3.74 8.56 26.70
CA GLU A 160 -2.65 9.52 26.89
C GLU A 160 -1.62 9.06 27.95
N GLY A 161 -2.01 8.14 28.83
CA GLY A 161 -1.12 7.47 29.79
C GLY A 161 -0.16 6.44 29.16
N TYR A 162 -0.46 5.92 27.96
CA TYR A 162 0.42 4.97 27.26
C TYR A 162 1.58 5.70 26.57
N LYS A 163 2.65 5.97 27.33
CA LYS A 163 3.89 6.65 26.87
C LYS A 163 4.52 6.11 25.57
N HIS A 164 4.23 4.87 25.22
CA HIS A 164 4.80 4.15 24.08
C HIS A 164 3.82 3.97 22.91
N LEU A 165 2.66 4.64 22.92
CA LEU A 165 1.68 4.49 21.82
C LEU A 165 2.24 5.02 20.49
N THR A 166 3.07 6.07 20.54
CA THR A 166 3.84 6.60 19.39
C THR A 166 5.00 5.70 18.95
N ASP A 167 5.48 4.81 19.83
CA ASP A 167 6.56 3.89 19.49
C ASP A 167 6.06 2.74 18.60
N ILE A 168 4.74 2.56 18.46
CA ILE A 168 4.14 1.58 17.53
C ILE A 168 4.50 1.93 16.08
N ASP A 169 4.35 3.20 15.68
CA ASP A 169 4.75 3.68 14.36
C ASP A 169 6.26 3.54 14.13
N LYS A 170 7.06 3.75 15.19
CA LYS A 170 8.51 3.54 15.12
C LYS A 170 8.85 2.07 14.90
N ILE A 171 8.32 1.18 15.74
CA ILE A 171 8.52 -0.29 15.64
C ILE A 171 8.07 -0.80 14.26
N TRP A 172 6.96 -0.29 13.72
CA TRP A 172 6.50 -0.64 12.37
C TRP A 172 7.52 -0.25 11.29
N ASN A 173 8.09 0.95 11.37
CA ASN A 173 9.12 1.41 10.42
C ASN A 173 10.47 0.67 10.62
N ASP A 174 10.88 0.40 11.85
CA ASP A 174 12.09 -0.36 12.17
C ASP A 174 11.96 -1.80 11.62
N CYS A 175 10.84 -2.49 11.86
CA CYS A 175 10.52 -3.79 11.27
C CYS A 175 10.52 -3.77 9.73
N LYS A 176 10.07 -2.67 9.11
CA LYS A 176 10.08 -2.49 7.66
C LYS A 176 11.50 -2.25 7.10
N SER A 177 12.41 -1.64 7.86
CA SER A 177 13.84 -1.58 7.50
C SER A 177 14.45 -2.98 7.54
N ILE A 178 14.27 -3.69 8.66
CA ILE A 178 14.74 -5.06 8.88
C ILE A 178 14.25 -6.00 7.76
N GLN A 179 12.99 -5.86 7.30
CA GLN A 179 12.46 -6.64 6.18
C GLN A 179 13.23 -6.41 4.86
N ASN A 180 13.61 -5.15 4.56
CA ASN A 180 14.40 -4.82 3.38
C ASN A 180 15.83 -5.34 3.49
N GLU A 181 16.44 -5.22 4.67
CA GLU A 181 17.80 -5.73 4.96
C GLU A 181 17.86 -7.25 4.84
N ILE A 182 16.89 -7.98 5.41
CA ILE A 182 16.71 -9.43 5.24
C ILE A 182 16.56 -9.78 3.75
N ARG A 183 15.87 -8.96 2.95
CA ARG A 183 15.74 -9.19 1.50
C ARG A 183 17.08 -9.09 0.79
N VAL A 184 17.88 -8.06 1.09
CA VAL A 184 19.24 -7.87 0.54
C VAL A 184 20.18 -9.00 0.95
N VAL A 185 20.08 -9.49 2.19
CA VAL A 185 20.81 -10.66 2.67
C VAL A 185 20.37 -11.93 1.91
N SER A 186 19.07 -12.14 1.69
CA SER A 186 18.55 -13.28 0.93
C SER A 186 18.96 -13.26 -0.55
N ASP A 187 18.89 -12.10 -1.21
CA ASP A 187 19.39 -11.87 -2.57
C ASP A 187 20.90 -12.19 -2.65
N SER A 188 21.67 -11.81 -1.62
CA SER A 188 23.11 -12.08 -1.51
C SER A 188 23.45 -13.55 -1.25
N ILE A 189 22.71 -14.24 -0.37
CA ILE A 189 22.85 -15.68 -0.11
C ILE A 189 22.52 -16.48 -1.38
N THR A 190 21.49 -16.07 -2.13
CA THR A 190 21.12 -16.69 -3.41
C THR A 190 22.25 -16.55 -4.44
N LYS A 191 22.84 -15.35 -4.56
CA LYS A 191 24.00 -15.09 -5.43
C LYS A 191 25.23 -15.90 -5.01
N PHE A 192 25.52 -15.99 -3.72
CA PHE A 192 26.64 -16.78 -3.18
C PHE A 192 26.45 -18.28 -3.39
N SER A 193 25.24 -18.80 -3.17
CA SER A 193 24.88 -20.20 -3.42
C SER A 193 25.06 -20.58 -4.89
N LYS A 194 24.61 -19.72 -5.82
CA LYS A 194 24.85 -19.90 -7.27
C LYS A 194 26.35 -19.94 -7.59
N LYS A 195 27.13 -18.99 -7.06
CA LYS A 195 28.58 -18.93 -7.30
C LYS A 195 29.32 -20.16 -6.74
N THR A 196 28.96 -20.58 -5.53
CA THR A 196 29.46 -21.82 -4.90
C THR A 196 29.15 -23.05 -5.77
N THR A 197 27.96 -23.12 -6.37
CA THR A 197 27.57 -24.18 -7.30
C THR A 197 28.42 -24.17 -8.58
N GLU A 198 28.67 -22.99 -9.16
CA GLU A 198 29.54 -22.81 -10.34
C GLU A 198 31.00 -23.20 -10.05
N ASP A 199 31.51 -22.87 -8.87
CA ASP A 199 32.88 -23.19 -8.45
C ASP A 199 33.04 -24.68 -8.11
N ILE A 200 32.05 -25.31 -7.47
CA ILE A 200 32.02 -26.77 -7.28
C ILE A 200 32.00 -27.50 -8.63
N ALA A 201 31.16 -27.06 -9.58
CA ALA A 201 31.13 -27.65 -10.93
C ALA A 201 32.49 -27.49 -11.65
N THR A 202 33.12 -26.32 -11.51
CA THR A 202 34.46 -26.05 -12.07
C THR A 202 35.54 -26.92 -11.44
N ALA A 203 35.53 -27.08 -10.11
CA ALA A 203 36.46 -27.95 -9.38
C ALA A 203 36.26 -29.43 -9.75
N ASN A 204 35.02 -29.89 -9.87
CA ASN A 204 34.71 -31.28 -10.25
C ASN A 204 35.15 -31.58 -11.69
N ASN A 205 34.96 -30.66 -12.63
CA ASN A 205 35.46 -30.78 -14.00
C ASN A 205 37.00 -30.84 -14.05
N LYS A 206 37.71 -30.02 -13.25
CA LYS A 206 39.17 -30.09 -13.12
C LYS A 206 39.63 -31.42 -12.51
N ASN A 207 38.95 -31.89 -11.46
CA ASN A 207 39.27 -33.16 -10.79
C ASN A 207 39.05 -34.37 -11.74
N LYS A 208 37.99 -34.33 -12.56
CA LYS A 208 37.78 -35.33 -13.61
C LYS A 208 38.92 -35.30 -14.64
N ALA A 209 39.28 -34.12 -15.16
CA ALA A 209 40.38 -34.00 -16.13
C ALA A 209 41.73 -34.47 -15.57
N LEU A 210 41.99 -34.24 -14.27
CA LEU A 210 43.16 -34.75 -13.57
C LEU A 210 43.12 -36.28 -13.41
N SER A 211 41.97 -36.85 -13.04
CA SER A 211 41.77 -38.31 -12.99
C SER A 211 41.96 -38.97 -14.36
N ASP A 212 41.40 -38.37 -15.41
CA ASP A 212 41.59 -38.81 -16.79
C ASP A 212 43.06 -38.71 -17.23
N GLN A 213 43.83 -37.74 -16.72
CA GLN A 213 45.27 -37.66 -16.92
C GLN A 213 46.03 -38.75 -16.16
N VAL A 214 45.81 -38.90 -14.86
CA VAL A 214 46.43 -39.94 -14.04
C VAL A 214 46.18 -41.34 -14.63
N ASN A 215 44.99 -41.60 -15.17
CA ASN A 215 44.68 -42.85 -15.86
C ASN A 215 45.49 -43.05 -17.16
N ARG A 216 45.79 -41.98 -17.92
CA ARG A 216 46.69 -42.05 -19.08
C ARG A 216 48.14 -42.29 -18.65
N ASP A 217 48.60 -41.55 -17.64
CA ASP A 217 49.98 -41.62 -17.16
C ASP A 217 50.29 -43.00 -16.56
N ILE A 218 49.34 -43.61 -15.83
CA ILE A 218 49.39 -45.01 -15.36
C ILE A 218 49.44 -46.00 -16.54
N LEU A 219 48.71 -45.75 -17.64
CA LEU A 219 48.73 -46.61 -18.82
C LEU A 219 50.10 -46.54 -19.54
N THR A 220 50.67 -45.35 -19.66
CA THR A 220 52.02 -45.11 -20.20
C THR A 220 53.07 -45.86 -19.37
N LEU A 221 53.11 -45.63 -18.05
CA LEU A 221 54.04 -46.30 -17.13
C LEU A 221 53.87 -47.83 -17.14
N ARG A 222 52.64 -48.35 -17.29
CA ARG A 222 52.39 -49.79 -17.44
C ARG A 222 52.99 -50.35 -18.75
N ASN A 223 52.91 -49.60 -19.84
CA ASN A 223 53.48 -50.01 -21.13
C ASN A 223 55.02 -49.97 -21.08
N GLU A 224 55.60 -48.91 -20.50
CA GLU A 224 57.05 -48.81 -20.27
C GLU A 224 57.57 -49.94 -19.39
N ALA A 225 56.90 -50.23 -18.26
CA ALA A 225 57.25 -51.36 -17.39
C ALA A 225 57.14 -52.73 -18.09
N LYS A 226 56.21 -52.87 -19.04
CA LYS A 226 56.12 -54.06 -19.91
C LYS A 226 57.34 -54.15 -20.83
N SER A 227 57.72 -53.08 -21.50
CA SER A 227 58.92 -53.04 -22.36
C SER A 227 60.21 -53.26 -21.59
N PHE A 228 60.34 -52.72 -20.37
CA PHE A 228 61.47 -53.05 -19.48
C PHE A 228 61.49 -54.55 -19.11
N LYS A 229 60.34 -55.15 -18.79
CA LYS A 229 60.26 -56.60 -18.52
C LYS A 229 60.70 -57.42 -19.75
N GLU A 230 60.28 -57.01 -20.94
CA GLU A 230 60.65 -57.67 -22.20
C GLU A 230 62.17 -57.56 -22.47
N PHE A 231 62.75 -56.37 -22.26
CA PHE A 231 64.20 -56.15 -22.31
C PHE A 231 64.99 -56.99 -21.29
N PHE A 232 64.56 -57.05 -20.03
CA PHE A 232 65.23 -57.88 -19.02
C PHE A 232 65.10 -59.39 -19.31
N SER A 233 64.04 -59.82 -19.99
CA SER A 233 63.90 -61.22 -20.43
C SER A 233 64.92 -61.57 -21.53
N ASP A 234 65.05 -60.73 -22.56
CA ASP A 234 66.05 -60.86 -23.63
C ASP A 234 67.49 -60.78 -23.09
N LEU A 235 67.75 -59.89 -22.13
CA LEU A 235 69.04 -59.79 -21.46
C LEU A 235 69.36 -61.05 -20.63
N SER A 236 68.36 -61.65 -19.97
CA SER A 236 68.53 -62.90 -19.22
C SER A 236 68.83 -64.07 -20.15
N GLU A 237 68.16 -64.18 -21.29
CA GLU A 237 68.41 -65.22 -22.29
C GLU A 237 69.82 -65.11 -22.91
N LYS A 238 70.29 -63.88 -23.14
CA LYS A 238 71.68 -63.61 -23.60
C LYS A 238 72.72 -63.91 -22.52
N LEU A 239 72.41 -63.64 -21.24
CA LEU A 239 73.29 -63.99 -20.12
C LEU A 239 73.40 -65.51 -19.95
N GLU A 240 72.26 -66.22 -20.02
CA GLU A 240 72.18 -67.68 -20.01
C GLU A 240 73.02 -68.28 -21.17
N SER A 241 72.86 -67.76 -22.39
CA SER A 241 73.65 -68.17 -23.55
C SER A 241 75.16 -67.93 -23.37
N THR A 242 75.53 -66.79 -22.78
CA THR A 242 76.94 -66.44 -22.50
C THR A 242 77.54 -67.32 -21.40
N ALA A 243 76.77 -67.66 -20.37
CA ALA A 243 77.20 -68.58 -19.31
C ALA A 243 77.43 -70.00 -19.85
N ASN A 244 76.51 -70.52 -20.67
CA ASN A 244 76.67 -71.81 -21.35
C ASN A 244 77.90 -71.83 -22.28
N LEU A 245 78.20 -70.71 -22.96
CA LEU A 245 79.42 -70.58 -23.76
C LEU A 245 80.68 -70.60 -22.89
N LEU A 246 80.69 -69.91 -21.76
CA LEU A 246 81.82 -69.91 -20.81
C LEU A 246 82.07 -71.31 -20.23
N ASP A 247 81.02 -72.02 -19.80
CA ASP A 247 81.12 -73.42 -19.34
C ASP A 247 81.70 -74.34 -20.43
N SER A 248 81.36 -74.10 -21.70
CA SER A 248 81.94 -74.84 -22.84
C SER A 248 83.44 -74.57 -23.07
N GLN A 249 83.98 -73.44 -22.58
CA GLN A 249 85.41 -73.12 -22.66
C GLN A 249 86.23 -73.66 -21.49
N ILE A 250 85.63 -73.95 -20.34
CA ILE A 250 86.30 -74.59 -19.19
C ILE A 250 87.08 -75.87 -19.57
N PRO A 251 86.54 -76.84 -20.36
CA PRO A 251 87.33 -78.00 -20.78
C PRO A 251 88.49 -77.64 -21.70
N VAL A 252 88.32 -76.68 -22.62
CA VAL A 252 89.38 -76.23 -23.55
C VAL A 252 90.56 -75.61 -22.77
N ILE A 253 90.27 -74.81 -21.75
CA ILE A 253 91.30 -74.22 -20.88
C ILE A 253 92.06 -75.32 -20.11
N LYS A 254 91.38 -76.40 -19.69
CA LYS A 254 92.04 -77.55 -19.04
C LYS A 254 92.93 -78.35 -19.99
N GLU A 255 92.58 -78.43 -21.28
CA GLU A 255 93.48 -79.03 -22.29
C GLU A 255 94.72 -78.15 -22.52
N ILE A 256 94.57 -76.82 -22.56
CA ILE A 256 95.68 -75.86 -22.69
C ILE A 256 96.61 -75.92 -21.48
N ASP A 257 96.08 -76.04 -20.25
CA ASP A 257 96.87 -76.22 -19.03
C ASP A 257 97.66 -77.54 -19.05
N SER A 258 96.99 -78.64 -19.45
CA SER A 258 97.61 -79.96 -19.66
C SER A 258 98.72 -79.94 -20.73
N PHE A 259 98.55 -79.16 -21.80
CA PHE A 259 99.58 -78.94 -22.82
C PHE A 259 100.74 -78.08 -22.30
N THR A 260 100.45 -77.07 -21.48
CA THR A 260 101.47 -76.21 -20.84
C THR A 260 102.33 -77.02 -19.87
N GLU A 261 101.74 -77.96 -19.12
CA GLU A 261 102.46 -78.94 -18.30
C GLU A 261 103.23 -79.99 -19.11
N GLN A 262 102.99 -80.15 -20.41
CA GLN A 262 103.86 -80.95 -21.28
C GLN A 262 105.08 -80.14 -21.75
N LEU A 263 104.89 -78.87 -22.12
CA LEU A 263 106.00 -77.98 -22.51
C LEU A 263 107.05 -77.80 -21.38
N LYS A 264 106.62 -77.66 -20.11
CA LYS A 264 107.52 -77.57 -18.95
C LYS A 264 108.42 -78.79 -18.72
N LYS A 265 108.20 -79.91 -19.43
CA LYS A 265 108.98 -81.15 -19.29
C LYS A 265 110.13 -81.26 -20.33
N LEU A 266 110.34 -80.24 -21.16
CA LEU A 266 111.48 -80.15 -22.08
C LEU A 266 112.73 -79.63 -21.36
N THR A 267 113.60 -80.55 -20.92
CA THR A 267 114.75 -80.28 -20.04
C THR A 267 115.97 -79.63 -20.68
N HIS A 268 115.83 -79.03 -21.86
CA HIS A 268 116.95 -78.52 -22.70
C HIS A 268 116.71 -77.12 -23.29
N ILE A 269 115.72 -76.38 -22.76
CA ILE A 269 115.43 -75.03 -23.26
C ILE A 269 116.42 -73.98 -22.72
N ASP A 270 116.99 -74.22 -21.53
CA ASP A 270 117.97 -73.34 -20.87
C ASP A 270 119.37 -73.44 -21.50
N ASP A 271 119.66 -74.50 -22.28
CA ASP A 271 120.94 -74.69 -22.98
C ASP A 271 121.19 -73.64 -24.08
N VAL A 272 120.12 -72.96 -24.55
CA VAL A 272 120.16 -71.98 -25.65
C VAL A 272 120.94 -70.73 -25.26
N ASP A 273 120.75 -70.21 -24.04
CA ASP A 273 121.44 -69.00 -23.57
C ASP A 273 122.95 -69.26 -23.35
N ALA A 274 123.30 -70.47 -22.91
CA ALA A 274 124.71 -70.87 -22.76
C ALA A 274 125.45 -70.92 -24.11
N MET A 275 124.80 -71.41 -25.18
CA MET A 275 125.35 -71.39 -26.53
C MET A 275 125.57 -69.97 -27.07
N TRP A 276 124.73 -69.01 -26.67
CA TRP A 276 124.88 -67.60 -27.05
C TRP A 276 126.07 -66.94 -26.34
N ASP A 277 126.30 -67.25 -25.07
CA ASP A 277 127.40 -66.66 -24.28
C ASP A 277 128.79 -67.16 -24.72
N ASP A 278 128.92 -68.40 -25.23
CA ASP A 278 130.19 -68.90 -25.78
C ASP A 278 130.52 -68.34 -27.18
N ILE A 279 129.50 -68.04 -28.00
CA ILE A 279 129.70 -67.34 -29.29
C ILE A 279 130.26 -65.92 -29.06
N ASN A 280 129.80 -65.22 -28.03
CA ASN A 280 130.33 -63.90 -27.69
C ASN A 280 131.81 -63.97 -27.22
N LYS A 281 132.18 -64.94 -26.38
CA LYS A 281 133.58 -65.16 -25.93
C LYS A 281 134.55 -65.54 -27.07
N ALA A 282 134.06 -66.08 -28.18
CA ALA A 282 134.87 -66.30 -29.37
C ALA A 282 135.25 -64.99 -30.08
N THR A 283 134.38 -63.97 -29.99
CA THR A 283 134.53 -62.70 -30.70
C THR A 283 135.58 -61.79 -30.06
N GLU A 284 135.63 -61.70 -28.72
CA GLU A 284 136.66 -60.92 -27.98
C GLU A 284 138.10 -61.41 -28.23
N LYS A 285 138.28 -62.68 -28.60
CA LYS A 285 139.60 -63.25 -28.88
C LYS A 285 140.16 -62.80 -30.24
N PHE A 286 139.32 -62.42 -31.19
CA PHE A 286 139.76 -61.93 -32.50
C PHE A 286 140.28 -60.48 -32.45
N THR A 287 139.61 -59.59 -31.71
CA THR A 287 140.07 -58.19 -31.53
C THR A 287 141.39 -58.07 -30.77
N THR A 288 141.80 -59.11 -30.04
CA THR A 288 143.14 -59.19 -29.42
C THR A 288 144.25 -59.44 -30.45
N VAL A 289 143.97 -60.18 -31.53
CA VAL A 289 144.94 -60.45 -32.61
C VAL A 289 145.14 -59.20 -33.50
N GLU A 290 144.06 -58.47 -33.74
CA GLU A 290 144.03 -57.23 -34.53
C GLU A 290 144.99 -56.16 -33.97
N ASN A 291 145.02 -56.00 -32.63
CA ASN A 291 145.91 -55.04 -31.95
C ASN A 291 147.41 -55.41 -32.00
N ILE A 292 147.77 -56.65 -32.35
CA ILE A 292 149.18 -57.06 -32.52
C ILE A 292 149.71 -56.60 -33.89
N LEU A 293 148.87 -56.55 -34.93
CA LEU A 293 149.28 -56.09 -36.27
C LEU A 293 149.66 -54.59 -36.27
N LEU A 294 148.88 -53.75 -35.58
CA LEU A 294 149.07 -52.29 -35.56
C LEU A 294 150.44 -51.83 -35.02
N ASN A 295 151.14 -52.67 -34.25
CA ASN A 295 152.47 -52.35 -33.73
C ASN A 295 153.60 -52.59 -34.75
N ILE A 296 153.36 -53.35 -35.83
CA ILE A 296 154.33 -53.55 -36.92
C ILE A 296 154.27 -52.40 -37.94
N GLU A 297 153.10 -51.75 -38.08
CA GLU A 297 152.90 -50.59 -38.95
C GLU A 297 153.74 -49.38 -38.51
N ALA A 298 154.10 -49.29 -37.22
CA ALA A 298 154.97 -48.24 -36.68
C ALA A 298 156.40 -48.25 -37.26
N ASP A 299 156.94 -49.41 -37.65
CA ASP A 299 158.29 -49.50 -38.24
C ASP A 299 158.32 -49.03 -39.72
N VAL A 300 157.17 -49.03 -40.41
CA VAL A 300 157.05 -48.55 -41.81
C VAL A 300 157.28 -47.04 -41.89
N LEU A 301 156.86 -46.30 -40.87
CA LEU A 301 156.90 -44.83 -40.78
C LEU A 301 158.32 -44.22 -40.88
N GLN A 302 159.39 -45.01 -40.68
CA GLN A 302 160.76 -44.53 -40.84
C GLN A 302 161.34 -44.74 -42.25
N VAL A 303 160.86 -45.76 -42.99
CA VAL A 303 161.27 -46.01 -44.39
C VAL A 303 160.49 -45.12 -45.37
N GLN A 304 159.28 -44.71 -44.98
CA GLN A 304 158.34 -43.84 -45.72
C GLN A 304 158.91 -42.48 -46.19
N LYS A 305 160.12 -42.10 -45.75
CA LYS A 305 160.76 -40.81 -46.07
C LYS A 305 161.73 -40.83 -47.26
N HIS A 306 162.16 -42.01 -47.74
CA HIS A 306 163.24 -42.14 -48.74
C HIS A 306 162.77 -42.75 -50.09
N LEU A 307 161.46 -42.89 -50.29
CA LEU A 307 160.85 -43.42 -51.53
C LEU A 307 159.58 -42.64 -51.95
N GLU A 308 159.44 -41.40 -51.47
CA GLU A 308 158.80 -40.34 -52.27
C GLU A 308 159.67 -40.05 -53.51
N GLU A 309 159.15 -39.30 -54.48
CA GLU A 309 159.87 -39.04 -55.74
C GLU A 309 158.95 -39.13 -56.98
N ILE A 310 159.08 -40.26 -57.68
CA ILE A 310 159.00 -40.46 -59.14
C ILE A 310 158.69 -41.96 -59.35
N ASP A 311 157.72 -42.45 -60.15
CA ASP A 311 156.68 -41.84 -61.00
C ASP A 311 155.36 -42.65 -60.81
N SER A 312 154.14 -42.09 -60.87
CA SER A 312 153.59 -41.13 -61.84
C SER A 312 153.34 -41.68 -63.27
N PHE A 313 153.00 -42.98 -63.45
CA PHE A 313 152.53 -43.45 -64.77
C PHE A 313 151.47 -44.60 -64.86
N VAL A 314 151.11 -45.30 -63.77
CA VAL A 314 150.19 -46.48 -63.84
C VAL A 314 149.11 -46.36 -62.75
N ALA A 315 147.90 -45.85 -62.96
CA ALA A 315 147.09 -45.62 -64.17
C ALA A 315 146.68 -46.90 -64.94
N VAL A 316 145.42 -46.90 -65.44
CA VAL A 316 144.85 -47.83 -66.43
C VAL A 316 144.46 -49.26 -65.93
N LEU A 317 143.14 -49.54 -65.99
CA LEU A 317 142.44 -50.84 -66.13
C LEU A 317 142.51 -51.93 -65.02
N SER A 318 141.46 -51.99 -64.17
CA SER A 318 140.47 -53.11 -64.05
C SER A 318 139.67 -53.04 -62.73
N GLY A 319 138.36 -53.34 -62.61
CA GLY A 319 137.32 -53.69 -63.61
C GLY A 319 135.89 -53.73 -63.00
N TYR A 320 134.85 -53.77 -63.86
CA TYR A 320 133.38 -53.85 -63.60
C TYR A 320 132.91 -55.13 -62.85
N THR A 321 131.67 -55.38 -62.34
CA THR A 321 130.36 -54.67 -62.10
C THR A 321 129.70 -55.35 -60.85
N HIS A 322 128.46 -55.20 -60.33
CA HIS A 322 127.08 -54.74 -60.68
C HIS A 322 126.43 -54.08 -59.43
N LEU A 323 125.26 -53.41 -59.36
CA LEU A 323 124.06 -53.20 -60.20
C LEU A 323 122.90 -54.26 -60.08
N GLN A 324 122.00 -54.12 -59.09
CA GLN A 324 120.77 -54.95 -58.93
C GLN A 324 119.60 -54.23 -58.18
N ASP A 325 119.36 -52.94 -58.44
CA ASP A 325 118.42 -52.12 -57.63
C ASP A 325 117.16 -51.62 -58.37
N ILE A 326 117.07 -51.84 -59.69
CA ILE A 326 116.10 -51.14 -60.56
C ILE A 326 114.71 -51.79 -60.56
N ASP A 327 114.61 -53.11 -60.43
CA ASP A 327 113.33 -53.83 -60.50
C ASP A 327 112.38 -53.48 -59.33
N ASN A 328 112.95 -53.14 -58.16
CA ASN A 328 112.18 -52.79 -56.96
C ASN A 328 111.34 -51.50 -57.11
N MET A 329 111.64 -50.63 -58.08
CA MET A 329 110.96 -49.33 -58.23
C MET A 329 109.67 -49.37 -59.07
N TRP A 330 109.29 -50.53 -59.63
CA TRP A 330 108.08 -50.64 -60.47
C TRP A 330 106.84 -51.17 -59.73
N ASP A 331 106.99 -52.09 -58.77
CA ASP A 331 105.85 -52.68 -58.03
C ASP A 331 105.14 -51.68 -57.11
N ASP A 332 105.87 -50.75 -56.50
CA ASP A 332 105.30 -49.67 -55.65
C ASP A 332 104.30 -48.77 -56.40
N LEU A 333 104.41 -48.68 -57.73
CA LEU A 333 103.61 -47.75 -58.53
C LEU A 333 102.14 -48.19 -58.70
N ASP A 334 101.86 -49.50 -58.76
CA ASP A 334 100.48 -50.00 -58.90
C ASP A 334 99.73 -50.00 -57.55
N ILE A 335 100.45 -50.17 -56.43
CA ILE A 335 99.90 -50.07 -55.08
C ILE A 335 99.33 -48.67 -54.82
N CYS A 336 100.05 -47.62 -55.27
CA CYS A 336 99.62 -46.23 -55.09
C CYS A 336 98.26 -45.94 -55.78
N LYS A 337 98.04 -46.52 -56.96
CA LYS A 337 96.83 -46.30 -57.77
C LYS A 337 95.54 -46.77 -57.10
N LYS A 338 95.55 -47.98 -56.52
CA LYS A 338 94.35 -48.57 -55.86
C LYS A 338 93.91 -47.82 -54.61
N ASN A 339 94.82 -47.12 -53.93
CA ASN A 339 94.49 -46.34 -52.74
C ASN A 339 93.77 -45.02 -53.08
N ILE A 340 94.07 -44.41 -54.23
CA ILE A 340 93.47 -43.13 -54.66
C ILE A 340 91.97 -43.30 -54.97
N GLU A 341 91.57 -44.39 -55.64
CA GLU A 341 90.14 -44.66 -55.92
C GLU A 341 89.32 -44.84 -54.64
N LYS A 342 89.90 -45.46 -53.61
CA LYS A 342 89.26 -45.70 -52.31
C LYS A 342 89.08 -44.43 -51.47
N ILE A 343 90.00 -43.46 -51.60
CA ILE A 343 89.92 -42.15 -50.94
C ILE A 343 88.77 -41.32 -51.52
N ASN A 344 88.60 -41.33 -52.85
CA ASN A 344 87.60 -40.52 -53.54
C ASN A 344 86.15 -40.87 -53.13
N ALA A 345 85.87 -42.16 -52.87
CA ALA A 345 84.57 -42.61 -52.37
C ALA A 345 84.24 -42.08 -50.96
N ASN A 346 85.24 -42.00 -50.06
CA ASN A 346 85.03 -41.51 -48.69
C ASN A 346 84.75 -40.00 -48.64
N ILE A 347 85.42 -39.21 -49.49
CA ILE A 347 85.19 -37.77 -49.62
C ILE A 347 83.73 -37.49 -50.01
N GLN A 348 83.18 -38.27 -50.94
CA GLN A 348 81.79 -38.12 -51.39
C GLN A 348 80.76 -38.42 -50.29
N THR A 349 81.07 -39.34 -49.37
CA THR A 349 80.24 -39.62 -48.18
C THR A 349 80.28 -38.47 -47.18
N GLN A 350 81.49 -38.02 -46.81
CA GLN A 350 81.67 -36.93 -45.84
C GLN A 350 81.04 -35.61 -46.29
N GLN A 351 81.04 -35.33 -47.59
CA GLN A 351 80.38 -34.14 -48.17
C GLN A 351 78.86 -34.13 -47.93
N ASN A 352 78.21 -35.30 -47.88
CA ASN A 352 76.78 -35.42 -47.60
C ASN A 352 76.47 -35.28 -46.09
N GLU A 353 77.31 -35.83 -45.23
CA GLU A 353 77.21 -35.67 -43.77
C GLU A 353 77.35 -34.19 -43.38
N LEU A 354 78.29 -33.45 -43.99
CA LEU A 354 78.50 -32.02 -43.77
C LEU A 354 77.25 -31.17 -44.09
N ASN A 355 76.51 -31.53 -45.15
CA ASN A 355 75.26 -30.85 -45.53
C ASN A 355 74.12 -31.10 -44.50
N SER A 356 74.09 -32.27 -43.87
CA SER A 356 73.16 -32.55 -42.76
C SER A 356 73.47 -31.69 -41.53
N LEU A 357 74.76 -31.52 -41.21
CA LEU A 357 75.23 -30.75 -40.06
C LEU A 357 74.91 -29.25 -40.21
N ALA A 358 75.06 -28.70 -41.42
CA ALA A 358 74.68 -27.32 -41.74
C ALA A 358 73.16 -27.08 -41.55
N THR A 359 72.32 -28.08 -41.86
CA THR A 359 70.87 -28.01 -41.65
C THR A 359 70.51 -28.02 -40.16
N THR A 360 71.15 -28.90 -39.38
CA THR A 360 70.95 -28.99 -37.92
C THR A 360 71.41 -27.72 -37.19
N SER A 361 72.53 -27.11 -37.60
CA SER A 361 73.03 -25.86 -37.01
C SER A 361 72.04 -24.69 -37.15
N LYS A 362 71.27 -24.65 -38.24
CA LYS A 362 70.22 -23.63 -38.43
C LYS A 362 69.05 -23.84 -37.46
N ASN A 363 68.55 -25.07 -37.33
CA ASN A 363 67.48 -25.40 -36.39
C ASN A 363 67.86 -25.11 -34.93
N HIS A 364 69.13 -25.28 -34.56
CA HIS A 364 69.64 -24.91 -33.23
C HIS A 364 69.65 -23.38 -33.03
N THR A 365 69.96 -22.60 -34.08
CA THR A 365 69.91 -21.13 -34.03
C THR A 365 68.48 -20.64 -33.77
N ASP A 366 67.50 -21.13 -34.56
CA ASP A 366 66.09 -20.78 -34.39
C ASP A 366 65.53 -21.22 -33.01
N SER A 367 66.04 -22.32 -32.45
CA SER A 367 65.68 -22.81 -31.11
C SER A 367 66.24 -21.95 -29.97
N ILE A 368 67.46 -21.42 -30.13
CA ILE A 368 68.09 -20.51 -29.15
C ILE A 368 67.38 -19.14 -29.13
N ASP A 369 66.94 -18.66 -30.29
CA ASP A 369 66.13 -17.43 -30.41
C ASP A 369 64.75 -17.59 -29.74
N ALA A 370 64.13 -18.76 -29.89
CA ALA A 370 62.87 -19.12 -29.23
C ALA A 370 63.01 -19.29 -27.70
N LEU A 371 64.15 -19.79 -27.21
CA LEU A 371 64.46 -19.86 -25.78
C LEU A 371 64.69 -18.46 -25.19
N SER A 372 65.46 -17.61 -25.88
CA SER A 372 65.77 -16.24 -25.43
C SER A 372 64.51 -15.40 -25.24
N LYS A 373 63.52 -15.51 -26.16
CA LYS A 373 62.22 -14.85 -26.02
C LYS A 373 61.36 -15.38 -24.86
N LYS A 374 61.48 -16.67 -24.50
CA LYS A 374 60.78 -17.24 -23.34
C LYS A 374 61.43 -16.85 -22.02
N MET A 375 62.75 -16.69 -22.00
CA MET A 375 63.50 -16.29 -20.81
C MET A 375 63.15 -14.84 -20.38
N ALA A 376 63.08 -13.90 -21.34
CA ALA A 376 62.66 -12.52 -21.07
C ALA A 376 61.24 -12.42 -20.46
N ALA A 377 60.29 -13.23 -20.94
CA ALA A 377 58.92 -13.28 -20.40
C ALA A 377 58.82 -13.92 -19.00
N ALA A 378 59.77 -14.79 -18.62
CA ALA A 378 59.85 -15.36 -17.28
C ALA A 378 60.39 -14.35 -16.26
N GLU A 379 61.30 -13.47 -16.68
CA GLU A 379 61.85 -12.36 -15.87
C GLU A 379 60.73 -11.40 -15.43
N GLU A 380 59.84 -11.03 -16.36
CA GLU A 380 58.68 -10.14 -16.13
C GLU A 380 57.69 -10.74 -15.11
N TYR A 381 57.33 -12.01 -15.28
CA TYR A 381 56.45 -12.74 -14.35
C TYR A 381 57.05 -12.88 -12.94
N ALA A 382 58.38 -12.95 -12.81
CA ALA A 382 59.10 -13.02 -11.54
C ALA A 382 59.19 -11.67 -10.79
N VAL A 383 58.96 -10.55 -11.48
CA VAL A 383 58.84 -9.22 -10.86
C VAL A 383 57.44 -9.02 -10.29
N ASP A 384 56.38 -9.31 -11.06
CA ASP A 384 55.00 -9.18 -10.59
C ASP A 384 54.68 -10.12 -9.42
N SER A 385 55.24 -11.33 -9.42
CA SER A 385 55.10 -12.27 -8.30
C SER A 385 55.64 -11.71 -6.98
N ARG A 386 56.73 -10.93 -7.00
CA ARG A 386 57.28 -10.27 -5.81
C ARG A 386 56.40 -9.11 -5.32
N ASN A 387 55.83 -8.34 -6.24
CA ASN A 387 54.86 -7.29 -5.91
C ASN A 387 53.58 -7.84 -5.27
N LEU A 388 53.14 -9.04 -5.66
CA LEU A 388 51.98 -9.71 -5.07
C LEU A 388 52.25 -10.22 -3.64
N ILE A 389 53.42 -10.83 -3.41
CA ILE A 389 53.84 -11.32 -2.10
C ILE A 389 53.91 -10.17 -1.07
N THR A 390 54.54 -9.05 -1.45
CA THR A 390 54.67 -7.86 -0.58
C THR A 390 53.30 -7.34 -0.09
N LYS A 391 52.26 -7.39 -0.93
CA LYS A 391 50.89 -7.01 -0.55
C LYS A 391 50.21 -8.04 0.37
N LEU A 392 50.48 -9.33 0.18
CA LEU A 392 49.96 -10.39 1.05
C LEU A 392 50.61 -10.36 2.44
N GLU A 393 51.88 -9.98 2.54
CA GLU A 393 52.55 -9.77 3.83
C GLU A 393 51.99 -8.54 4.56
N THR A 394 51.69 -7.45 3.84
CA THR A 394 51.00 -6.28 4.42
C THR A 394 49.62 -6.66 4.99
N PHE A 395 48.80 -7.39 4.22
CA PHE A 395 47.48 -7.86 4.65
C PHE A 395 47.54 -8.83 5.85
N ARG A 396 48.62 -9.62 5.95
CA ARG A 396 48.85 -10.53 7.07
C ARG A 396 49.12 -9.78 8.38
N GLU A 397 49.79 -8.63 8.35
CA GLU A 397 49.97 -7.80 9.55
C GLU A 397 48.66 -7.14 9.98
N GLU A 398 47.86 -6.62 9.04
CA GLU A 398 46.52 -6.07 9.33
C GLU A 398 45.59 -7.11 9.99
N VAL A 399 45.55 -8.35 9.46
CA VAL A 399 44.77 -9.45 10.03
C VAL A 399 45.30 -9.90 11.40
N SER A 400 46.60 -9.77 11.66
CA SER A 400 47.21 -10.14 12.95
C SER A 400 46.90 -9.14 14.08
N ALA A 401 46.34 -7.97 13.78
CA ALA A 401 45.93 -6.98 14.77
C ALA A 401 44.51 -7.20 15.34
N LEU A 402 43.71 -8.11 14.76
CA LEU A 402 42.30 -8.36 15.13
C LEU A 402 42.17 -9.28 16.37
N ASN A 403 42.43 -8.71 17.54
CA ASN A 403 42.46 -9.42 18.83
C ASN A 403 41.07 -9.72 19.44
N HIS A 404 40.13 -10.27 18.66
CA HIS A 404 38.73 -10.52 19.07
C HIS A 404 38.26 -11.96 18.71
N LEU A 405 38.94 -12.98 19.22
CA LEU A 405 38.52 -14.39 19.11
C LEU A 405 37.74 -14.92 20.33
N MET A 406 37.48 -14.07 21.34
CA MET A 406 36.90 -14.48 22.62
C MET A 406 35.37 -14.24 22.73
N GLU A 407 34.73 -13.76 21.67
CA GLU A 407 33.30 -13.37 21.69
C GLU A 407 32.35 -14.42 21.08
N VAL A 408 32.88 -15.41 20.35
CA VAL A 408 32.09 -16.41 19.61
C VAL A 408 31.25 -17.30 20.55
N ASP A 409 31.81 -17.75 21.68
CA ASP A 409 31.10 -18.60 22.64
C ASP A 409 29.97 -17.85 23.38
N GLU A 410 30.16 -16.56 23.69
CA GLU A 410 29.15 -15.75 24.38
C GLU A 410 27.97 -15.41 23.43
N ILE A 411 28.24 -15.18 22.14
CA ILE A 411 27.21 -15.05 21.11
C ILE A 411 26.39 -16.36 21.00
N TRP A 412 27.03 -17.52 21.03
CA TRP A 412 26.33 -18.80 20.90
C TRP A 412 25.46 -19.12 22.12
N LYS A 413 25.92 -18.73 23.32
CA LYS A 413 25.16 -18.78 24.57
C LYS A 413 23.94 -17.86 24.56
N GLN A 414 24.08 -16.61 24.09
CA GLN A 414 22.94 -15.68 23.96
C GLN A 414 21.90 -16.18 22.95
N ALA A 415 22.30 -16.82 21.85
CA ALA A 415 21.37 -17.41 20.89
C ALA A 415 20.45 -18.47 21.53
N GLY A 416 20.95 -19.27 22.48
CA GLY A 416 20.14 -20.24 23.23
C GLY A 416 19.09 -19.59 24.16
N GLU A 417 19.45 -18.51 24.84
CA GLU A 417 18.49 -17.73 25.65
C GLU A 417 17.44 -17.02 24.77
N HIS A 418 17.85 -16.51 23.61
CA HIS A 418 16.92 -15.90 22.65
C HIS A 418 15.89 -16.91 22.11
N GLN A 419 16.29 -18.14 21.75
CA GLN A 419 15.33 -19.17 21.34
C GLN A 419 14.32 -19.49 22.47
N THR A 420 14.80 -19.55 23.71
CA THR A 420 13.96 -19.83 24.88
C THR A 420 12.97 -18.67 25.16
N ARG A 421 13.40 -17.42 24.97
CA ARG A 421 12.53 -16.23 25.04
C ARG A 421 11.51 -16.18 23.91
N ILE A 422 11.88 -16.53 22.67
CA ILE A 422 10.96 -16.59 21.52
C ILE A 422 9.85 -17.61 21.79
N ASN A 423 10.19 -18.84 22.18
CA ASN A 423 9.21 -19.88 22.51
C ASN A 423 8.24 -19.41 23.62
N ARG A 424 8.74 -18.68 24.63
CA ARG A 424 7.92 -18.11 25.72
C ARG A 424 6.94 -17.03 25.20
N VAL A 425 7.40 -16.16 24.30
CA VAL A 425 6.56 -15.11 23.68
C VAL A 425 5.51 -15.72 22.75
N GLU A 426 5.84 -16.74 21.95
CA GLU A 426 4.83 -17.45 21.14
C GLU A 426 3.75 -18.09 22.02
N GLN A 427 4.12 -18.65 23.17
CA GLN A 427 3.18 -19.26 24.11
C GLN A 427 2.30 -18.21 24.82
N GLU A 428 2.85 -17.05 25.19
CA GLU A 428 2.07 -15.92 25.73
C GLU A 428 1.17 -15.27 24.66
N CYS A 429 1.61 -15.20 23.40
CA CYS A 429 0.79 -14.75 22.28
C CYS A 429 -0.38 -15.70 22.04
N ARG A 430 -0.18 -17.03 21.97
CA ARG A 430 -1.28 -18.00 21.87
C ARG A 430 -2.26 -17.86 23.04
N ALA A 431 -1.75 -17.81 24.28
CA ALA A 431 -2.59 -17.65 25.46
C ALA A 431 -3.34 -16.30 25.52
N ASN A 432 -2.92 -15.28 24.77
CA ASN A 432 -3.67 -14.03 24.61
C ASN A 432 -4.65 -14.09 23.42
N THR A 433 -4.33 -14.77 22.32
CA THR A 433 -5.28 -15.05 21.22
C THR A 433 -6.45 -15.89 21.72
N ASP A 434 -6.18 -16.93 22.52
CA ASP A 434 -7.23 -17.78 23.13
C ASP A 434 -8.15 -16.94 24.03
N LYS A 435 -7.59 -16.05 24.88
CA LYS A 435 -8.37 -15.08 25.67
C LYS A 435 -9.18 -14.13 24.80
N LEU A 436 -8.62 -13.64 23.69
CA LEU A 436 -9.31 -12.72 22.79
C LEU A 436 -10.51 -13.40 22.11
N SER A 437 -10.33 -14.66 21.68
CA SER A 437 -11.42 -15.51 21.16
C SER A 437 -12.47 -15.89 22.22
N GLY A 438 -12.09 -15.84 23.51
CA GLY A 438 -12.99 -16.00 24.65
C GLY A 438 -13.81 -14.75 25.01
N ILE A 439 -13.59 -13.61 24.35
CA ILE A 439 -14.42 -12.41 24.52
C ILE A 439 -15.67 -12.57 23.64
N SER A 440 -16.72 -13.14 24.21
CA SER A 440 -18.03 -13.44 23.58
C SER A 440 -18.84 -12.21 23.11
N HIS A 441 -18.20 -11.05 23.00
CA HIS A 441 -18.82 -9.74 22.78
C HIS A 441 -18.13 -8.92 21.67
N LEU A 442 -17.24 -9.52 20.89
CA LEU A 442 -16.67 -8.83 19.72
C LEU A 442 -17.73 -8.65 18.61
N ASP A 443 -18.55 -9.67 18.36
CA ASP A 443 -19.75 -9.55 17.50
C ASP A 443 -20.74 -8.50 18.04
N ASP A 444 -20.85 -8.34 19.36
CA ASP A 444 -21.68 -7.29 19.98
C ASP A 444 -21.12 -5.88 19.72
N VAL A 445 -19.80 -5.71 19.56
CA VAL A 445 -19.18 -4.42 19.21
C VAL A 445 -19.52 -4.01 17.79
N ASP A 446 -19.38 -4.93 16.82
CA ASP A 446 -19.79 -4.67 15.43
C ASP A 446 -21.32 -4.49 15.33
N GLY A 447 -22.09 -5.27 16.10
CA GLY A 447 -23.54 -5.09 16.24
C GLY A 447 -23.92 -3.71 16.81
N MET A 448 -23.21 -3.23 17.84
CA MET A 448 -23.37 -1.87 18.36
C MET A 448 -22.98 -0.80 17.34
N TRP A 449 -21.91 -1.01 16.56
CA TRP A 449 -21.45 -0.03 15.56
C TRP A 449 -22.47 0.16 14.44
N ASN A 450 -22.97 -0.94 13.86
CA ASN A 450 -24.06 -0.92 12.87
C ASN A 450 -25.32 -0.23 13.42
N ASN A 451 -25.67 -0.50 14.68
CA ASN A 451 -26.85 0.10 15.32
C ASN A 451 -26.66 1.61 15.57
N VAL A 452 -25.45 2.05 15.95
CA VAL A 452 -25.09 3.48 16.06
C VAL A 452 -25.14 4.18 14.70
N GLU A 453 -24.69 3.54 13.62
CA GLU A 453 -24.77 4.08 12.26
C GLU A 453 -26.21 4.19 11.75
N GLU A 454 -27.06 3.19 12.03
CA GLU A 454 -28.49 3.24 11.71
C GLU A 454 -29.21 4.31 12.54
N HIS A 455 -28.89 4.46 13.83
CA HIS A 455 -29.43 5.54 14.68
C HIS A 455 -28.96 6.93 14.24
N THR A 456 -27.70 7.08 13.80
CA THR A 456 -27.17 8.33 13.23
C THR A 456 -27.92 8.70 11.94
N SER A 457 -28.16 7.71 11.07
CA SER A 457 -28.95 7.88 9.85
C SER A 457 -30.40 8.28 10.13
N LYS A 458 -31.01 7.73 11.20
CA LYS A 458 -32.35 8.12 11.69
C LYS A 458 -32.37 9.53 12.28
N LEU A 459 -31.28 9.97 12.93
CA LEU A 459 -31.15 11.29 13.55
C LEU A 459 -31.03 12.41 12.52
N ILE A 460 -30.20 12.24 11.48
CA ILE A 460 -30.09 13.17 10.34
C ILE A 460 -31.45 13.29 9.62
N LYS A 461 -32.19 12.17 9.52
CA LYS A 461 -33.56 12.13 9.00
C LYS A 461 -34.63 12.62 10.02
N CYS A 462 -34.23 13.02 11.22
CA CYS A 462 -35.04 13.79 12.15
C CYS A 462 -34.76 15.28 11.96
N GLU A 463 -33.50 15.72 12.07
CA GLU A 463 -33.09 17.11 11.87
C GLU A 463 -33.67 17.71 10.59
N LYS A 464 -33.58 17.00 9.45
CA LYS A 464 -34.16 17.48 8.19
C LYS A 464 -35.69 17.62 8.22
N ARG A 465 -36.42 16.75 8.94
CA ARG A 465 -37.88 16.89 9.11
C ARG A 465 -38.22 18.03 10.07
N ASP A 466 -37.34 18.31 11.02
CA ASP A 466 -37.52 19.38 11.99
C ASP A 466 -37.19 20.75 11.35
N GLU A 467 -36.26 20.81 10.40
CA GLU A 467 -36.10 21.94 9.45
C GLU A 467 -37.34 22.13 8.56
N GLU A 468 -37.79 21.07 7.86
CA GLU A 468 -38.98 21.11 7.00
C GLU A 468 -40.25 21.53 7.77
N LEU A 469 -40.34 21.16 9.06
CA LEU A 469 -41.40 21.58 9.98
C LEU A 469 -41.23 23.03 10.46
N ALA A 470 -40.00 23.49 10.72
CA ALA A 470 -39.72 24.87 11.09
C ALA A 470 -40.08 25.86 9.96
N ASP A 471 -39.70 25.54 8.72
CA ASP A 471 -40.11 26.29 7.52
C ASP A 471 -41.63 26.32 7.36
N ALA A 472 -42.30 25.17 7.54
CA ALA A 472 -43.75 25.10 7.49
C ALA A 472 -44.43 25.92 8.61
N ILE A 473 -43.86 25.96 9.81
CA ILE A 473 -44.36 26.77 10.93
C ILE A 473 -44.15 28.27 10.65
N GLN A 474 -42.98 28.67 10.15
CA GLN A 474 -42.70 30.07 9.82
C GLN A 474 -43.59 30.57 8.68
N LYS A 475 -43.77 29.77 7.62
CA LYS A 475 -44.70 30.09 6.53
C LYS A 475 -46.15 30.22 7.01
N ASN A 476 -46.66 29.26 7.79
CA ASN A 476 -48.01 29.34 8.36
C ASN A 476 -48.18 30.57 9.27
N LYS A 477 -47.15 30.95 10.01
CA LYS A 477 -47.13 32.15 10.86
C LYS A 477 -47.17 33.44 10.04
N GLU A 478 -46.48 33.50 8.91
CA GLU A 478 -46.56 34.62 7.96
C GLU A 478 -47.96 34.72 7.34
N GLU A 479 -48.49 33.61 6.81
CA GLU A 479 -49.84 33.53 6.22
C GLU A 479 -50.94 33.88 7.24
N VAL A 480 -50.85 33.42 8.49
CA VAL A 480 -51.78 33.79 9.57
C VAL A 480 -51.66 35.28 9.94
N ASN A 481 -50.45 35.84 10.00
CA ASN A 481 -50.27 37.27 10.26
C ASN A 481 -50.84 38.14 9.15
N GLU A 482 -50.70 37.74 7.88
CA GLU A 482 -51.26 38.46 6.73
C GLU A 482 -52.79 38.40 6.72
N ASN A 483 -53.37 37.21 6.95
CA ASN A 483 -54.82 37.05 7.13
C ASN A 483 -55.37 37.88 8.31
N ILE A 484 -54.66 37.95 9.43
CA ILE A 484 -55.03 38.81 10.58
C ILE A 484 -54.95 40.29 10.20
N ALA A 485 -53.90 40.71 9.47
CA ALA A 485 -53.76 42.09 9.02
C ALA A 485 -54.88 42.51 8.06
N GLU A 486 -55.29 41.65 7.12
CA GLU A 486 -56.41 41.91 6.22
C GLU A 486 -57.76 41.90 6.96
N ALA A 487 -57.97 40.98 7.91
CA ALA A 487 -59.17 40.97 8.76
C ALA A 487 -59.29 42.25 9.61
N VAL A 488 -58.19 42.70 10.22
CA VAL A 488 -58.14 43.96 10.98
C VAL A 488 -58.37 45.17 10.07
N ARG A 489 -57.78 45.20 8.87
CA ARG A 489 -57.97 46.27 7.88
C ARG A 489 -59.43 46.36 7.43
N THR A 490 -60.06 45.21 7.18
CA THR A 490 -61.48 45.09 6.81
C THR A 490 -62.41 45.51 7.94
N ALA A 491 -62.13 45.07 9.17
CA ALA A 491 -62.87 45.48 10.36
C ALA A 491 -62.77 47.00 10.60
N ASN A 492 -61.58 47.59 10.45
CA ASN A 492 -61.39 49.03 10.59
C ASN A 492 -62.15 49.84 9.52
N ALA A 493 -62.17 49.38 8.26
CA ALA A 493 -62.98 50.01 7.21
C ALA A 493 -64.50 49.91 7.49
N ALA A 494 -64.95 48.79 8.05
CA ALA A 494 -66.34 48.62 8.50
C ALA A 494 -66.66 49.56 9.69
N ILE A 495 -65.76 49.68 10.67
CA ILE A 495 -65.91 50.58 11.83
C ILE A 495 -65.92 52.06 11.39
N GLU A 496 -65.08 52.47 10.44
CA GLU A 496 -65.09 53.84 9.90
C GLU A 496 -66.42 54.14 9.18
N THR A 497 -66.91 53.16 8.40
CA THR A 497 -68.21 53.24 7.71
C THR A 497 -69.37 53.32 8.71
N LEU A 498 -69.33 52.54 9.79
CA LEU A 498 -70.32 52.58 10.87
C LEU A 498 -70.25 53.93 11.61
N THR A 499 -69.05 54.44 11.88
CA THR A 499 -68.82 55.73 12.55
C THR A 499 -69.36 56.90 11.72
N LYS A 500 -69.21 56.87 10.38
CA LYS A 500 -69.85 57.84 9.48
C LYS A 500 -71.38 57.76 9.57
N LYS A 501 -71.96 56.56 9.54
CA LYS A 501 -73.42 56.37 9.71
C LYS A 501 -73.93 56.85 11.08
N VAL A 502 -73.21 56.56 12.16
CA VAL A 502 -73.53 57.04 13.52
C VAL A 502 -73.45 58.56 13.61
N LYS A 503 -72.42 59.20 13.02
CA LYS A 503 -72.35 60.67 12.94
C LYS A 503 -73.54 61.27 12.20
N TYR A 504 -73.95 60.70 11.06
CA TYR A 504 -75.15 61.18 10.34
C TYR A 504 -76.43 60.97 11.15
N ALA A 505 -76.61 59.84 11.83
CA ALA A 505 -77.74 59.61 12.71
C ALA A 505 -77.77 60.62 13.88
N TYR A 506 -76.62 60.96 14.46
CA TYR A 506 -76.50 61.94 15.53
C TYR A 506 -76.77 63.38 15.04
N TRP A 507 -76.36 63.72 13.81
CA TRP A 507 -76.70 65.00 13.17
C TRP A 507 -78.20 65.11 12.90
N ILE A 508 -78.85 64.04 12.43
CA ILE A 508 -80.30 64.00 12.21
C ILE A 508 -81.05 64.13 13.55
N ALA A 509 -80.63 63.40 14.59
CA ALA A 509 -81.24 63.48 15.93
C ALA A 509 -81.03 64.86 16.61
N GLY A 510 -79.84 65.45 16.47
CA GLY A 510 -79.59 66.82 16.93
C GLY A 510 -80.42 67.86 16.17
N GLY A 511 -80.58 67.66 14.86
CA GLY A 511 -81.43 68.50 14.00
C GLY A 511 -82.91 68.45 14.36
N THR A 512 -83.46 67.26 14.65
CA THR A 512 -84.88 67.13 15.06
C THR A 512 -85.13 67.67 16.46
N VAL A 513 -84.21 67.51 17.41
CA VAL A 513 -84.29 68.15 18.73
C VAL A 513 -84.18 69.67 18.61
N GLY A 514 -83.28 70.19 17.78
CA GLY A 514 -83.15 71.62 17.51
C GLY A 514 -84.41 72.22 16.89
N LEU A 515 -85.01 71.56 15.90
CA LEU A 515 -86.30 71.94 15.32
C LEU A 515 -87.43 71.95 16.36
N ALA A 516 -87.54 70.90 17.18
CA ALA A 516 -88.57 70.82 18.22
C ALA A 516 -88.43 71.94 19.28
N ILE A 517 -87.20 72.37 19.60
CA ILE A 517 -86.97 73.50 20.51
C ILE A 517 -87.34 74.84 19.83
N ILE A 518 -86.98 75.03 18.56
CA ILE A 518 -87.36 76.24 17.79
C ILE A 518 -88.89 76.34 17.66
N GLU A 519 -89.57 75.23 17.38
CA GLU A 519 -91.02 75.17 17.24
C GLU A 519 -91.74 75.36 18.60
N MET A 520 -91.16 74.89 19.70
CA MET A 520 -91.65 75.19 21.05
C MET A 520 -91.45 76.67 21.44
N ILE A 521 -90.39 77.33 20.98
CA ILE A 521 -90.16 78.78 21.19
C ILE A 521 -91.13 79.62 20.34
N LEU A 522 -91.42 79.19 19.10
CA LEU A 522 -92.42 79.83 18.22
C LEU A 522 -93.88 79.66 18.69
N LEU A 523 -94.12 78.82 19.70
CA LEU A 523 -95.41 78.66 20.37
C LEU A 523 -95.50 79.44 21.71
N LEU A 524 -94.50 80.27 22.01
CA LEU A 524 -94.38 81.06 23.25
C LEU A 524 -94.25 82.58 23.01
N VAL A 525 -94.57 83.05 21.80
CA VAL A 525 -94.61 84.46 21.37
C VAL A 525 -95.90 84.71 20.60
#